data_AF-A0A3P3Y7K4-F1
#
_entry.id   AF-A0A3P3Y7K4-F1
#
_cell.length_a   1.000
_cell.length_b   1.000
_cell.length_c   1.000
_cell.angle_alpha   90.00
_cell.angle_beta   90.00
_cell.angle_gamma   90.00
#
_symmetry.space_group_name_H-M   'P 1'
#
loop_
_entity.id
_entity.type
_entity.pdbx_description
1 polymer ?
#
loop_
_entity_poly.entity_id
_entity_poly.type
_entity_poly.pdbx_seq_one_letter_code
_entity_poly.pdbx_strand_id
1 'polypeptide(L)'
;MGNKGSRPVFDYNHCAQKLGPAGVSQYRAWFRSLLNGAADDATAGIPFDRFAASELDAFRAFGPNFLHRMCQVVNYSGSGTVQFDEFLCFAYVRDFGTRDDRLQLLFRVCDLKGGGKIGRKELRKMREAILLGNRDAKSGTDAAALLKRFDILIDAWVTLAFTVFDTSNSTALSFNDWRRLAETDDLVVSVLDALAAPRNEFPTLASVAAAAILLPSPPSAADCSRATPRMRRGVPLYRVGSKVRTFPRGMTPVLIDGRTLEGGGQLVRNGAALACLMSVPVQIENVRGGRQKPGLQAQHLTGLRLVTDLAGAHLVCDGLRAHTLSIIPQMKSPADANQIVADCQTAGSISLLLQVALPVAMFGRQQVGLVLKGGSNVSMAPQWDYMADVFLPTIRRLFDVHVRSSMVRRGFYPRGQGQVDVAVPLVGNGGPLKAFTMVKRGDVTKIAVRIIVSSVKHRLPDLSAQLVDDVLHELQRAGAPISHYPVEVETDLSTAAAAGYTSVVGVLAVAHTSEGCLICGSSLREDKKMAPRAVAEAARQAVAELKTMLSTDACVDDYLQDQLILFMALAEGTSSLRCRELTMHTRTGIFVCEKLTSARFRVIPDGSDFIIECDGIGWKTPE
;
A
#
# COMPACT_ATOMS: atom_id res chain seq x y z
N MET A 1 -16.42 -27.07 -25.65
CA MET A 1 -15.71 -28.06 -24.81
C MET A 1 -16.18 -27.85 -23.38
N GLY A 2 -17.21 -28.59 -22.95
CA GLY A 2 -17.73 -28.49 -21.59
C GLY A 2 -16.75 -29.11 -20.59
N ASN A 3 -16.48 -28.38 -19.51
CA ASN A 3 -15.52 -28.74 -18.48
C ASN A 3 -16.11 -29.83 -17.56
N LYS A 4 -16.39 -31.02 -18.09
CA LYS A 4 -16.77 -32.19 -17.28
C LYS A 4 -15.55 -32.61 -16.45
N GLY A 5 -15.41 -32.10 -15.23
CA GLY A 5 -14.39 -32.57 -14.28
C GLY A 5 -13.70 -31.50 -13.43
N SER A 6 -13.94 -30.20 -13.64
CA SER A 6 -13.36 -29.17 -12.76
C SER A 6 -14.03 -29.21 -11.40
N ARG A 7 -13.33 -29.59 -10.33
CA ARG A 7 -13.88 -29.45 -8.97
C ARG A 7 -13.90 -27.97 -8.54
N PRO A 8 -14.70 -27.52 -7.58
CA PRO A 8 -14.47 -26.20 -6.99
C PRO A 8 -13.20 -26.21 -6.12
N VAL A 9 -12.71 -25.03 -5.71
CA VAL A 9 -11.60 -24.91 -4.73
C VAL A 9 -12.06 -25.41 -3.36
N PHE A 10 -13.25 -24.97 -2.95
CA PHE A 10 -13.99 -25.49 -1.80
C PHE A 10 -15.33 -26.00 -2.26
N ASP A 11 -15.79 -27.14 -1.74
CA ASP A 11 -17.14 -27.63 -2.03
C ASP A 11 -18.21 -26.83 -1.28
N TYR A 12 -19.47 -27.03 -1.68
CA TYR A 12 -20.61 -26.33 -1.09
C TYR A 12 -20.73 -26.58 0.41
N ASN A 13 -20.48 -27.81 0.87
CA ASN A 13 -20.64 -28.16 2.29
C ASN A 13 -19.60 -27.42 3.15
N HIS A 14 -18.37 -27.33 2.67
CA HIS A 14 -17.31 -26.53 3.29
C HIS A 14 -17.72 -25.06 3.39
N CYS A 15 -18.17 -24.46 2.27
CA CYS A 15 -18.56 -23.06 2.23
C CYS A 15 -19.76 -22.78 3.15
N ALA A 16 -20.79 -23.62 3.08
CA ALA A 16 -22.01 -23.48 3.87
C ALA A 16 -21.74 -23.63 5.37
N GLN A 17 -20.87 -24.57 5.77
CA GLN A 17 -20.49 -24.75 7.17
C GLN A 17 -19.75 -23.53 7.71
N LYS A 18 -18.84 -22.93 6.92
CA LYS A 18 -18.06 -21.76 7.32
C LYS A 18 -18.88 -20.49 7.40
N LEU A 19 -19.85 -20.31 6.50
CA LEU A 19 -20.75 -19.16 6.47
C LEU A 19 -21.89 -19.25 7.50
N GLY A 20 -22.28 -20.47 7.88
CA GLY A 20 -23.46 -20.73 8.70
C GLY A 20 -24.79 -20.40 7.98
N PRO A 21 -25.95 -20.74 8.59
CA PRO A 21 -27.25 -20.61 7.94
C PRO A 21 -27.62 -19.18 7.51
N ALA A 22 -27.23 -18.18 8.33
CA ALA A 22 -27.49 -16.77 8.04
C ALA A 22 -26.67 -16.27 6.85
N GLY A 23 -25.37 -16.63 6.78
CA GLY A 23 -24.51 -16.27 5.66
C GLY A 23 -24.97 -16.91 4.35
N VAL A 24 -25.29 -18.21 4.37
CA VAL A 24 -25.85 -18.90 3.19
C VAL A 24 -27.16 -18.24 2.72
N SER A 25 -28.02 -17.82 3.65
CA SER A 25 -29.26 -17.12 3.32
C SER A 25 -29.02 -15.76 2.66
N GLN A 26 -27.99 -15.03 3.09
CA GLN A 26 -27.60 -13.74 2.50
C GLN A 26 -27.08 -13.92 1.06
N TYR A 27 -26.18 -14.87 0.84
CA TYR A 27 -25.71 -15.18 -0.51
C TYR A 27 -26.84 -15.71 -1.41
N ARG A 28 -27.83 -16.41 -0.85
CA ARG A 28 -29.01 -16.85 -1.60
C ARG A 28 -29.92 -15.68 -1.99
N ALA A 29 -30.07 -14.69 -1.12
CA ALA A 29 -30.78 -13.45 -1.47
C ALA A 29 -30.05 -12.66 -2.57
N TRP A 30 -28.72 -12.59 -2.49
CA TRP A 30 -27.89 -12.01 -3.54
C TRP A 30 -28.06 -12.77 -4.87
N PHE A 31 -27.88 -14.08 -4.87
CA PHE A 31 -28.07 -14.91 -6.05
C PHE A 31 -29.42 -14.64 -6.72
N ARG A 32 -30.50 -14.54 -5.93
CA ARG A 32 -31.83 -14.18 -6.42
C ARG A 32 -31.91 -12.76 -7.01
N SER A 33 -31.23 -11.78 -6.43
CA SER A 33 -31.18 -10.42 -6.99
C SER A 33 -30.55 -10.40 -8.39
N LEU A 34 -29.62 -11.30 -8.68
CA LEU A 34 -29.02 -11.43 -10.01
C LEU A 34 -29.95 -12.12 -11.03
N LEU A 35 -31.07 -12.69 -10.62
CA LEU A 35 -32.03 -13.35 -11.52
C LEU A 35 -33.06 -12.38 -12.13
N ASN A 36 -33.23 -11.15 -11.60
CA ASN A 36 -34.14 -10.09 -12.12
C ASN A 36 -35.50 -10.61 -12.64
N GLY A 37 -36.33 -11.19 -11.76
CA GLY A 37 -37.74 -11.47 -12.04
C GLY A 37 -38.09 -12.85 -12.61
N ALA A 38 -37.10 -13.73 -12.85
CA ALA A 38 -37.36 -15.17 -12.96
C ALA A 38 -37.63 -15.73 -11.55
N ALA A 39 -38.77 -15.33 -10.97
CA ALA A 39 -39.21 -15.79 -9.66
C ALA A 39 -39.76 -17.21 -9.78
N ASP A 40 -39.35 -18.05 -8.82
CA ASP A 40 -39.95 -19.33 -8.42
C ASP A 40 -39.60 -20.62 -9.15
N ASP A 41 -38.63 -20.64 -10.08
CA ASP A 41 -38.00 -21.91 -10.45
C ASP A 41 -36.73 -22.14 -9.61
N ALA A 42 -36.78 -23.11 -8.69
CA ALA A 42 -35.67 -23.48 -7.81
C ALA A 42 -34.43 -23.99 -8.58
N THR A 43 -34.56 -24.18 -9.90
CA THR A 43 -33.52 -24.66 -10.82
C THR A 43 -32.91 -23.58 -11.74
N ALA A 44 -33.37 -22.33 -11.64
CA ALA A 44 -32.89 -21.24 -12.48
C ALA A 44 -31.46 -20.79 -12.10
N GLY A 45 -30.51 -20.93 -13.01
CA GLY A 45 -29.13 -20.45 -12.88
C GLY A 45 -28.91 -19.07 -13.52
N ILE A 46 -27.83 -18.38 -13.11
CA ILE A 46 -27.47 -17.06 -13.66
C ILE A 46 -26.82 -17.24 -15.05
N PRO A 47 -27.31 -16.57 -16.11
CA PRO A 47 -26.66 -16.59 -17.43
C PRO A 47 -25.24 -16.01 -17.37
N PHE A 48 -24.30 -16.56 -18.15
CA PHE A 48 -22.89 -16.16 -18.12
C PHE A 48 -22.66 -14.68 -18.39
N ASP A 49 -23.36 -14.07 -19.35
CA ASP A 49 -23.18 -12.65 -19.65
C ASP A 49 -23.56 -11.77 -18.46
N ARG A 50 -24.59 -12.18 -17.71
CA ARG A 50 -25.04 -11.47 -16.52
C ARG A 50 -24.09 -11.70 -15.34
N PHE A 51 -23.69 -12.94 -15.12
CA PHE A 51 -22.70 -13.27 -14.10
C PHE A 51 -21.37 -12.54 -14.36
N ALA A 52 -20.93 -12.45 -15.61
CA ALA A 52 -19.73 -11.72 -15.97
C ALA A 52 -19.89 -10.21 -15.75
N ALA A 53 -21.03 -9.64 -16.15
CA ALA A 53 -21.32 -8.22 -15.99
C ALA A 53 -21.44 -7.79 -14.53
N SER A 54 -21.92 -8.66 -13.63
CA SER A 54 -21.95 -8.39 -12.20
C SER A 54 -20.66 -8.88 -11.53
N GLU A 55 -20.49 -10.20 -11.41
CA GLU A 55 -19.50 -10.89 -10.58
C GLU A 55 -18.06 -10.80 -11.08
N LEU A 56 -17.86 -10.51 -12.36
CA LEU A 56 -16.53 -10.45 -12.98
C LEU A 56 -16.21 -9.08 -13.61
N ASP A 57 -16.90 -8.01 -13.21
CA ASP A 57 -16.75 -6.67 -13.79
C ASP A 57 -15.29 -6.16 -13.73
N ALA A 58 -14.62 -6.40 -12.59
CA ALA A 58 -13.21 -6.07 -12.38
C ALA A 58 -12.25 -6.77 -13.38
N PHE A 59 -12.71 -7.81 -14.07
CA PHE A 59 -11.93 -8.56 -15.06
C PHE A 59 -12.22 -8.14 -16.50
N ARG A 60 -13.08 -7.15 -16.76
CA ARG A 60 -13.38 -6.66 -18.13
C ARG A 60 -12.13 -6.23 -18.90
N ALA A 61 -11.13 -5.70 -18.21
CA ALA A 61 -9.86 -5.31 -18.81
C ALA A 61 -9.12 -6.47 -19.49
N PHE A 62 -9.35 -7.71 -19.04
CA PHE A 62 -8.73 -8.92 -19.58
C PHE A 62 -9.49 -9.54 -20.77
N GLY A 63 -10.56 -8.89 -21.22
CA GLY A 63 -11.27 -9.24 -22.45
C GLY A 63 -12.30 -10.37 -22.34
N PRO A 64 -13.15 -10.53 -23.37
CA PRO A 64 -14.31 -11.44 -23.33
C PRO A 64 -13.92 -12.92 -23.27
N ASN A 65 -12.79 -13.31 -23.86
CA ASN A 65 -12.32 -14.69 -23.82
C ASN A 65 -11.92 -15.14 -22.40
N PHE A 66 -11.29 -14.24 -21.64
CA PHE A 66 -10.92 -14.50 -20.26
C PHE A 66 -12.17 -14.58 -19.36
N LEU A 67 -13.12 -13.65 -19.52
CA LEU A 67 -14.40 -13.66 -18.80
C LEU A 67 -15.23 -14.92 -19.07
N HIS A 68 -15.31 -15.33 -20.35
CA HIS A 68 -15.99 -16.55 -20.72
C HIS A 68 -15.34 -17.77 -20.07
N ARG A 69 -14.00 -17.80 -19.99
CA ARG A 69 -13.28 -18.89 -19.33
C ARG A 69 -13.51 -18.93 -17.83
N MET A 70 -13.52 -17.77 -17.15
CA MET A 70 -13.88 -17.68 -15.74
C MET A 70 -15.28 -18.27 -15.48
N CYS A 71 -16.27 -17.93 -16.31
CA CYS A 71 -17.62 -18.49 -16.21
C CYS A 71 -17.63 -20.03 -16.36
N GLN A 72 -16.83 -20.58 -17.28
CA GLN A 72 -16.69 -22.03 -17.47
C GLN A 72 -16.05 -22.76 -16.29
N VAL A 73 -15.14 -22.09 -15.55
CA VAL A 73 -14.53 -22.67 -14.35
C VAL A 73 -15.48 -22.64 -13.15
N VAL A 74 -16.27 -21.58 -13.04
CA VAL A 74 -17.31 -21.47 -12.01
C VAL A 74 -18.43 -22.50 -12.26
N ASN A 75 -18.86 -22.65 -13.51
CA ASN A 75 -19.87 -23.63 -13.92
C ASN A 75 -19.28 -25.05 -14.09
N TYR A 76 -18.92 -25.67 -12.96
CA TYR A 76 -18.39 -27.03 -12.96
C TYR A 76 -19.44 -28.11 -13.23
N SER A 77 -20.73 -27.82 -13.02
CA SER A 77 -21.84 -28.72 -13.35
C SER A 77 -22.01 -28.88 -14.87
N GLY A 78 -21.55 -27.90 -15.64
CA GLY A 78 -21.74 -27.85 -17.09
C GLY A 78 -23.18 -27.54 -17.49
N SER A 79 -23.96 -26.94 -16.59
CA SER A 79 -25.40 -26.65 -16.79
C SER A 79 -25.68 -25.51 -17.79
N GLY A 80 -24.64 -24.84 -18.28
CA GLY A 80 -24.75 -23.65 -19.15
C GLY A 80 -25.14 -22.36 -18.43
N THR A 81 -25.48 -22.42 -17.14
CA THR A 81 -25.74 -21.26 -16.26
C THR A 81 -24.97 -21.45 -14.95
N VAL A 82 -24.81 -20.39 -14.13
CA VAL A 82 -24.17 -20.52 -12.81
C VAL A 82 -25.24 -20.84 -11.78
N GLN A 83 -25.16 -22.03 -11.19
CA GLN A 83 -26.06 -22.50 -10.14
C GLN A 83 -25.71 -21.90 -8.78
N PHE A 84 -26.62 -21.99 -7.81
CA PHE A 84 -26.40 -21.34 -6.50
C PHE A 84 -25.19 -21.90 -5.74
N ASP A 85 -24.97 -23.22 -5.80
CA ASP A 85 -23.82 -23.86 -5.19
C ASP A 85 -22.51 -23.40 -5.83
N GLU A 86 -22.47 -23.31 -7.15
CA GLU A 86 -21.33 -22.80 -7.92
C GLU A 86 -21.04 -21.33 -7.59
N PHE A 87 -22.10 -20.51 -7.55
CA PHE A 87 -22.03 -19.11 -7.14
C PHE A 87 -21.47 -18.97 -5.73
N LEU A 88 -21.97 -19.75 -4.76
CA LEU A 88 -21.53 -19.70 -3.39
C LEU A 88 -20.05 -20.11 -3.25
N CYS A 89 -19.64 -21.18 -3.93
CA CYS A 89 -18.25 -21.64 -3.91
C CYS A 89 -17.30 -20.58 -4.48
N PHE A 90 -17.67 -19.97 -5.61
CA PHE A 90 -16.90 -18.88 -6.22
C PHE A 90 -16.83 -17.65 -5.30
N ALA A 91 -17.99 -17.20 -4.82
CA ALA A 91 -18.09 -16.03 -3.95
C ALA A 91 -17.31 -16.23 -2.64
N TYR A 92 -17.31 -17.45 -2.09
CA TYR A 92 -16.55 -17.77 -0.89
C TYR A 92 -15.03 -17.66 -1.12
N VAL A 93 -14.50 -18.19 -2.23
CA VAL A 93 -13.07 -18.06 -2.56
C VAL A 93 -12.69 -16.60 -2.80
N ARG A 94 -13.57 -15.82 -3.44
CA ARG A 94 -13.36 -14.39 -3.66
C ARG A 94 -13.34 -13.62 -2.33
N ASP A 95 -14.40 -13.76 -1.53
CA ASP A 95 -14.66 -12.91 -0.37
C ASP A 95 -13.85 -13.34 0.88
N PHE A 96 -13.63 -14.64 1.06
CA PHE A 96 -13.00 -15.21 2.25
C PHE A 96 -11.76 -16.07 1.97
N GLY A 97 -11.49 -16.41 0.71
CA GLY A 97 -10.33 -17.20 0.32
C GLY A 97 -9.01 -16.48 0.56
N THR A 98 -7.98 -17.25 0.89
CA THR A 98 -6.60 -16.78 0.95
C THR A 98 -6.07 -16.48 -0.45
N ARG A 99 -4.90 -15.82 -0.53
CA ARG A 99 -4.21 -15.61 -1.82
C ARG A 99 -3.97 -16.94 -2.54
N ASP A 100 -3.67 -18.02 -1.82
CA ASP A 100 -3.42 -19.33 -2.42
C ASP A 100 -4.69 -19.97 -2.97
N ASP A 101 -5.83 -19.77 -2.31
CA ASP A 101 -7.14 -20.25 -2.79
C ASP A 101 -7.54 -19.56 -4.10
N ARG A 102 -7.33 -18.24 -4.17
CA ARG A 102 -7.56 -17.44 -5.39
C ARG A 102 -6.58 -17.80 -6.51
N LEU A 103 -5.34 -18.09 -6.15
CA LEU A 103 -4.34 -18.58 -7.09
C LEU A 103 -4.69 -19.97 -7.64
N GLN A 104 -5.30 -20.81 -6.82
CA GLN A 104 -5.80 -22.12 -7.24
C GLN A 104 -7.05 -22.00 -8.13
N LEU A 105 -7.90 -21.00 -7.91
CA LEU A 105 -8.97 -20.66 -8.85
C LEU A 105 -8.40 -20.26 -10.21
N LEU A 106 -7.40 -19.35 -10.23
CA LEU A 106 -6.76 -18.90 -11.47
C LEU A 106 -5.97 -20.02 -12.18
N PHE A 107 -5.35 -20.92 -11.43
CA PHE A 107 -4.71 -22.12 -11.98
C PHE A 107 -5.71 -22.95 -12.82
N ARG A 108 -6.95 -23.10 -12.34
CA ARG A 108 -8.02 -23.84 -13.04
C ARG A 108 -8.53 -23.13 -14.29
N VAL A 109 -8.46 -21.79 -14.32
CA VAL A 109 -8.73 -21.00 -15.53
C VAL A 109 -7.71 -21.33 -16.62
N CYS A 110 -6.45 -21.52 -16.23
CA CYS A 110 -5.34 -21.82 -17.12
C CYS A 110 -5.23 -23.30 -17.51
N ASP A 111 -5.65 -24.23 -16.65
CA ASP A 111 -5.71 -25.68 -16.93
C ASP A 111 -6.89 -25.99 -17.87
N LEU A 112 -6.65 -25.91 -19.18
CA LEU A 112 -7.70 -26.08 -20.19
C LEU A 112 -8.20 -27.52 -20.29
N LYS A 113 -7.32 -28.48 -20.02
CA LYS A 113 -7.62 -29.93 -20.06
C LYS A 113 -8.19 -30.47 -18.75
N GLY A 114 -8.10 -29.72 -17.65
CA GLY A 114 -8.55 -30.16 -16.33
C GLY A 114 -7.68 -31.29 -15.74
N GLY A 115 -6.42 -31.37 -16.18
CA GLY A 115 -5.49 -32.45 -15.83
C GLY A 115 -4.72 -32.20 -14.54
N GLY A 116 -4.93 -31.07 -13.86
CA GLY A 116 -4.19 -30.64 -12.68
C GLY A 116 -2.78 -30.13 -12.99
N LYS A 117 -2.49 -29.86 -14.27
CA LYS A 117 -1.19 -29.32 -14.74
C LYS A 117 -1.44 -28.38 -15.93
N ILE A 118 -0.60 -27.34 -16.05
CA ILE A 118 -0.68 -26.39 -17.17
C ILE A 118 0.41 -26.71 -18.19
N GLY A 119 0.02 -27.15 -19.39
CA GLY A 119 0.92 -27.36 -20.52
C GLY A 119 1.24 -26.06 -21.28
N ARG A 120 2.30 -26.09 -22.10
CA ARG A 120 2.77 -24.92 -22.87
C ARG A 120 1.68 -24.24 -23.71
N LYS A 121 0.86 -25.05 -24.40
CA LYS A 121 -0.25 -24.54 -25.24
C LYS A 121 -1.35 -23.86 -24.41
N GLU A 122 -1.53 -24.28 -23.17
CA GLU A 122 -2.56 -23.74 -22.26
C GLU A 122 -2.09 -22.42 -21.66
N LEU A 123 -0.84 -22.38 -21.21
CA LEU A 123 -0.19 -21.17 -20.72
C LEU A 123 -0.12 -20.08 -21.81
N ARG A 124 0.20 -20.46 -23.06
CA ARG A 124 0.19 -19.53 -24.21
C ARG A 124 -1.18 -18.90 -24.42
N LYS A 125 -2.22 -19.72 -24.51
CA LYS A 125 -3.61 -19.25 -24.75
C LYS A 125 -4.09 -18.31 -23.66
N MET A 126 -3.72 -18.56 -22.41
CA MET A 126 -4.01 -17.66 -21.30
C MET A 126 -3.32 -16.30 -21.49
N ARG A 127 -2.04 -16.30 -21.86
CA ARG A 127 -1.28 -15.07 -22.10
C ARG A 127 -1.83 -14.26 -23.27
N GLU A 128 -2.22 -14.93 -24.35
CA GLU A 128 -2.89 -14.31 -25.50
C GLU A 128 -4.23 -13.69 -25.09
N ALA A 129 -5.05 -14.42 -24.34
CA ALA A 129 -6.35 -13.92 -23.87
C ALA A 129 -6.23 -12.67 -23.00
N ILE A 130 -5.24 -12.63 -22.10
CA ILE A 130 -4.99 -11.50 -21.20
C ILE A 130 -4.44 -10.29 -21.96
N LEU A 131 -3.50 -10.49 -22.89
CA LEU A 131 -2.85 -9.39 -23.63
C LEU A 131 -3.75 -8.73 -24.67
N LEU A 132 -4.71 -9.47 -25.24
CA LEU A 132 -5.60 -8.94 -26.27
C LEU A 132 -6.71 -8.04 -25.69
N GLY A 133 -7.05 -8.18 -24.40
CA GLY A 133 -7.97 -7.28 -23.69
C GLY A 133 -9.33 -7.07 -24.39
N ASN A 134 -9.97 -5.93 -24.12
CA ASN A 134 -11.32 -5.59 -24.61
C ASN A 134 -11.32 -4.85 -25.97
N ARG A 135 -10.30 -5.02 -26.81
CA ARG A 135 -10.21 -4.29 -28.10
C ARG A 135 -11.10 -4.98 -29.14
N ASP A 136 -12.17 -4.29 -29.54
CA ASP A 136 -13.21 -4.77 -30.48
C ASP A 136 -12.61 -5.50 -31.68
N ALA A 137 -12.94 -6.79 -31.82
CA ALA A 137 -12.70 -7.61 -32.98
C ALA A 137 -13.61 -7.21 -34.18
N LYS A 138 -13.82 -5.91 -34.40
CA LYS A 138 -14.59 -5.40 -35.54
C LYS A 138 -13.76 -5.27 -36.82
N SER A 139 -12.44 -5.37 -36.73
CA SER A 139 -11.56 -5.59 -37.88
C SER A 139 -10.60 -6.74 -37.56
N GLY A 140 -10.93 -7.95 -37.99
CA GLY A 140 -10.11 -9.16 -37.79
C GLY A 140 -8.66 -9.06 -38.31
N THR A 141 -8.34 -8.00 -39.07
CA THR A 141 -7.01 -7.63 -39.54
C THR A 141 -6.08 -7.08 -38.45
N ASP A 142 -6.60 -6.48 -37.36
CA ASP A 142 -5.77 -5.76 -36.37
C ASP A 142 -5.28 -6.68 -35.23
N ALA A 143 -6.12 -7.62 -34.79
CA ALA A 143 -5.77 -8.61 -33.75
C ALA A 143 -4.68 -9.59 -34.22
N ALA A 144 -4.73 -10.03 -35.49
CA ALA A 144 -3.74 -10.93 -36.06
C ALA A 144 -2.37 -10.26 -36.25
N ALA A 145 -2.34 -8.96 -36.61
CA ALA A 145 -1.11 -8.18 -36.73
C ALA A 145 -0.48 -7.87 -35.37
N LEU A 146 -1.29 -7.61 -34.34
CA LEU A 146 -0.86 -7.44 -32.95
C LEU A 146 -0.33 -8.75 -32.35
N LEU A 147 -1.02 -9.87 -32.57
CA LEU A 147 -0.53 -11.19 -32.18
C LEU A 147 0.83 -11.46 -32.81
N LYS A 148 1.03 -11.14 -34.09
CA LYS A 148 2.33 -11.26 -34.76
C LYS A 148 3.45 -10.43 -34.10
N ARG A 149 3.12 -9.26 -33.52
CA ARG A 149 4.08 -8.40 -32.78
C ARG A 149 4.42 -8.95 -31.40
N PHE A 150 3.48 -9.60 -30.73
CA PHE A 150 3.68 -10.18 -29.41
C PHE A 150 4.04 -11.67 -29.43
N ASP A 151 3.95 -12.34 -30.59
CA ASP A 151 4.15 -13.78 -30.75
C ASP A 151 5.49 -14.24 -30.17
N ILE A 152 6.56 -13.51 -30.54
CA ILE A 152 7.92 -13.74 -30.06
C ILE A 152 8.03 -13.53 -28.55
N LEU A 153 7.36 -12.50 -28.01
CA LEU A 153 7.38 -12.19 -26.57
C LEU A 153 6.59 -13.22 -25.76
N ILE A 154 5.46 -13.71 -26.29
CA ILE A 154 4.66 -14.76 -25.68
C ILE A 154 5.40 -16.09 -25.73
N ASP A 155 6.03 -16.45 -26.86
CA ASP A 155 6.89 -17.63 -26.96
C ASP A 155 8.10 -17.57 -26.02
N ALA A 156 8.77 -16.42 -25.94
CA ALA A 156 9.89 -16.21 -25.04
C ALA A 156 9.46 -16.34 -23.58
N TRP A 157 8.30 -15.77 -23.22
CA TRP A 157 7.75 -15.86 -21.88
C TRP A 157 7.30 -17.29 -21.52
N VAL A 158 6.59 -18.00 -22.42
CA VAL A 158 6.23 -19.41 -22.20
C VAL A 158 7.48 -20.28 -22.09
N THR A 159 8.51 -20.01 -22.89
CA THR A 159 9.78 -20.73 -22.80
C THR A 159 10.45 -20.47 -21.46
N LEU A 160 10.57 -19.22 -21.04
CA LEU A 160 11.15 -18.83 -19.76
C LEU A 160 10.38 -19.44 -18.58
N ALA A 161 9.05 -19.41 -18.62
CA ALA A 161 8.18 -19.99 -17.60
C ALA A 161 8.49 -21.49 -17.38
N PHE A 162 8.63 -22.25 -18.46
CA PHE A 162 8.95 -23.67 -18.37
C PHE A 162 10.42 -23.93 -18.02
N THR A 163 11.36 -23.12 -18.53
CA THR A 163 12.79 -23.28 -18.21
C THR A 163 13.10 -22.96 -16.75
N VAL A 164 12.43 -21.97 -16.17
CA VAL A 164 12.70 -21.50 -14.80
C VAL A 164 11.88 -22.25 -13.77
N PHE A 165 10.59 -22.53 -14.05
CA PHE A 165 9.67 -23.01 -13.02
C PHE A 165 9.28 -24.49 -13.14
N ASP A 166 9.43 -25.17 -14.28
CA ASP A 166 9.22 -26.63 -14.38
C ASP A 166 10.41 -27.40 -13.79
N THR A 167 10.58 -27.28 -12.47
CA THR A 167 11.67 -27.91 -11.72
C THR A 167 11.63 -29.43 -11.75
N SER A 168 10.49 -30.01 -12.16
CA SER A 168 10.29 -31.45 -12.31
C SER A 168 10.60 -31.97 -13.72
N ASN A 169 10.91 -31.07 -14.67
CA ASN A 169 11.07 -31.35 -16.10
C ASN A 169 9.91 -32.17 -16.69
N SER A 170 8.69 -31.95 -16.17
CA SER A 170 7.53 -32.78 -16.50
C SER A 170 6.80 -32.32 -17.76
N THR A 171 7.32 -31.28 -18.44
CA THR A 171 6.75 -30.61 -19.62
C THR A 171 5.39 -29.97 -19.37
N ALA A 172 5.01 -29.82 -18.09
CA ALA A 172 3.79 -29.22 -17.61
C ALA A 172 4.02 -28.58 -16.23
N LEU A 173 3.46 -27.40 -15.97
CA LEU A 173 3.59 -26.74 -14.68
C LEU A 173 2.60 -27.34 -13.68
N SER A 174 3.12 -27.82 -12.54
CA SER A 174 2.28 -28.18 -11.39
C SER A 174 1.72 -26.93 -10.71
N PHE A 175 0.78 -27.09 -9.79
CA PHE A 175 0.29 -25.95 -9.00
C PHE A 175 1.41 -25.26 -8.19
N ASN A 176 2.41 -26.01 -7.71
CA ASN A 176 3.55 -25.43 -7.00
C ASN A 176 4.49 -24.64 -7.94
N ASP A 177 4.61 -25.04 -9.20
CA ASP A 177 5.38 -24.30 -10.21
C ASP A 177 4.64 -23.04 -10.63
N TRP A 178 3.33 -23.17 -10.85
CA TRP A 178 2.42 -22.05 -11.06
C TRP A 178 2.46 -21.04 -9.91
N ARG A 179 2.50 -21.53 -8.66
CA ARG A 179 2.59 -20.67 -7.47
C ARG A 179 3.83 -19.78 -7.51
N ARG A 180 4.98 -20.35 -7.87
CA ARG A 180 6.26 -19.63 -8.00
C ARG A 180 6.26 -18.66 -9.18
N LEU A 181 5.70 -19.07 -10.32
CA LEU A 181 5.55 -18.19 -11.49
C LEU A 181 4.68 -16.97 -11.15
N ALA A 182 3.57 -17.19 -10.44
CA ALA A 182 2.63 -16.16 -10.01
C ALA A 182 3.18 -15.19 -8.94
N GLU A 183 4.35 -15.45 -8.37
CA GLU A 183 5.07 -14.49 -7.51
C GLU A 183 5.91 -13.50 -8.31
N THR A 184 6.17 -13.80 -9.59
CA THR A 184 7.08 -13.04 -10.45
C THR A 184 6.41 -12.41 -11.66
N ASP A 185 5.18 -12.83 -12.00
CA ASP A 185 4.47 -12.35 -13.17
C ASP A 185 3.42 -11.29 -12.80
N ASP A 186 3.69 -10.03 -13.17
CA ASP A 186 2.86 -8.88 -12.85
C ASP A 186 1.41 -9.00 -13.36
N LEU A 187 1.19 -9.68 -14.49
CA LEU A 187 -0.16 -9.87 -15.03
C LEU A 187 -0.94 -10.88 -14.17
N VAL A 188 -0.30 -11.98 -13.75
CA VAL A 188 -0.93 -12.93 -12.81
C VAL A 188 -1.23 -12.24 -11.48
N VAL A 189 -0.32 -11.40 -10.98
CA VAL A 189 -0.54 -10.59 -9.77
C VAL A 189 -1.73 -9.64 -9.94
N SER A 190 -1.83 -8.94 -11.08
CA SER A 190 -2.95 -8.02 -11.34
C SER A 190 -4.33 -8.71 -11.34
N VAL A 191 -4.40 -9.95 -11.84
CA VAL A 191 -5.63 -10.75 -11.81
C VAL A 191 -5.97 -11.19 -10.38
N LEU A 192 -4.96 -11.53 -9.57
CA LEU A 192 -5.16 -11.89 -8.17
C LEU A 192 -5.62 -10.70 -7.33
N ASP A 193 -5.09 -9.51 -7.61
CA ASP A 193 -5.48 -8.27 -6.95
C ASP A 193 -6.93 -7.89 -7.33
N ALA A 194 -7.33 -8.09 -8.58
CA ALA A 194 -8.71 -7.94 -9.02
C ALA A 194 -9.67 -8.93 -8.33
N LEU A 195 -9.24 -10.17 -8.07
CA LEU A 195 -10.01 -11.16 -7.26
C LEU A 195 -10.09 -10.77 -5.78
N ALA A 196 -9.13 -9.99 -5.29
CA ALA A 196 -9.05 -9.55 -3.90
C ALA A 196 -9.71 -8.18 -3.65
N ALA A 197 -10.07 -7.45 -4.70
CA ALA A 197 -10.62 -6.11 -4.61
C ALA A 197 -11.99 -6.12 -3.89
N PRO A 198 -12.20 -5.26 -2.88
CA PRO A 198 -13.50 -5.16 -2.21
C PRO A 198 -14.54 -4.57 -3.16
N ARG A 199 -15.73 -5.19 -3.22
CA ARG A 199 -16.88 -4.57 -3.88
C ARG A 199 -17.40 -3.41 -3.04
N ASN A 200 -17.56 -2.25 -3.67
CA ASN A 200 -18.62 -1.34 -3.27
C ASN A 200 -19.95 -1.98 -3.69
N GLU A 201 -20.92 -2.01 -2.76
CA GLU A 201 -22.24 -2.64 -2.86
C GLU A 201 -22.29 -4.17 -2.60
N PHE A 202 -22.34 -4.53 -1.32
CA PHE A 202 -23.43 -5.32 -0.76
C PHE A 202 -23.84 -4.73 0.59
N PRO A 203 -25.14 -4.72 0.94
CA PRO A 203 -25.60 -4.16 2.20
C PRO A 203 -25.10 -5.07 3.32
N THR A 204 -24.29 -4.53 4.23
CA THR A 204 -23.94 -5.23 5.47
C THR A 204 -25.22 -5.56 6.24
N LEU A 205 -25.19 -6.60 7.07
CA LEU A 205 -26.28 -7.02 7.97
C LEU A 205 -26.92 -5.88 8.79
N ALA A 206 -26.28 -4.70 8.85
CA ALA A 206 -26.82 -3.47 9.42
C ALA A 206 -27.97 -2.83 8.63
N SER A 207 -28.04 -2.96 7.30
CA SER A 207 -29.02 -2.21 6.49
C SER A 207 -30.33 -2.96 6.22
N VAL A 208 -30.42 -4.26 6.51
CA VAL A 208 -31.70 -5.01 6.47
C VAL A 208 -32.58 -4.65 7.67
N ALA A 209 -31.98 -4.19 8.77
CA ALA A 209 -32.71 -3.66 9.94
C ALA A 209 -33.35 -2.28 9.69
N ALA A 210 -32.93 -1.56 8.64
CA ALA A 210 -33.41 -0.21 8.35
C ALA A 210 -34.60 -0.18 7.37
N ALA A 211 -34.92 -1.29 6.70
CA ALA A 211 -35.99 -1.36 5.69
C ALA A 211 -37.31 -1.95 6.23
N ALA A 212 -37.36 -2.38 7.50
CA ALA A 212 -38.58 -2.84 8.16
C ALA A 212 -38.81 -2.02 9.42
N ILE A 213 -39.45 -0.85 9.25
CA ILE A 213 -40.41 -0.18 10.15
C ILE A 213 -40.74 1.15 9.42
N LEU A 214 -41.62 1.05 8.43
CA LEU A 214 -42.57 2.12 8.15
C LEU A 214 -43.56 2.09 9.30
N LEU A 215 -43.68 3.14 10.11
CA LEU A 215 -44.95 3.53 10.76
C LEU A 215 -44.86 4.98 11.30
N PRO A 216 -46.01 5.68 11.43
CA PRO A 216 -46.15 7.13 11.44
C PRO A 216 -45.92 7.81 12.81
N SER A 217 -45.91 9.14 12.80
CA SER A 217 -45.73 10.09 13.90
C SER A 217 -46.61 9.84 15.15
N PRO A 218 -46.22 10.36 16.34
CA PRO A 218 -46.70 9.85 17.63
C PRO A 218 -47.91 10.63 18.19
N PRO A 219 -48.68 10.02 19.12
CA PRO A 219 -49.36 10.76 20.17
C PRO A 219 -48.74 10.52 21.55
N SER A 220 -49.16 11.38 22.48
CA SER A 220 -48.54 11.73 23.75
C SER A 220 -48.55 10.67 24.86
N ALA A 221 -47.73 10.96 25.87
CA ALA A 221 -47.50 10.25 27.12
C ALA A 221 -48.78 9.83 27.89
N ALA A 222 -48.80 8.56 28.32
CA ALA A 222 -49.23 8.13 29.66
C ALA A 222 -48.84 6.65 29.90
N ASP A 223 -48.41 6.38 31.13
CA ASP A 223 -48.49 5.12 31.90
C ASP A 223 -47.60 3.89 31.60
N CYS A 224 -46.59 3.78 32.48
CA CYS A 224 -46.30 2.65 33.38
C CYS A 224 -46.34 1.17 32.92
N SER A 225 -45.16 0.54 33.11
CA SER A 225 -44.92 -0.82 33.62
C SER A 225 -45.01 -2.03 32.68
N ARG A 226 -43.84 -2.59 32.32
CA ARG A 226 -43.40 -3.98 32.66
C ARG A 226 -42.10 -4.32 31.94
N ALA A 227 -41.21 -5.02 32.65
CA ALA A 227 -39.84 -5.32 32.27
C ALA A 227 -39.70 -6.56 31.37
N THR A 228 -38.70 -6.55 30.48
CA THR A 228 -37.72 -7.64 30.19
C THR A 228 -36.68 -7.16 29.16
N PRO A 229 -35.47 -7.76 29.08
CA PRO A 229 -34.22 -7.01 29.12
C PRO A 229 -33.62 -6.62 27.76
N ARG A 230 -33.11 -5.38 27.68
CA ARG A 230 -32.22 -4.92 26.61
C ARG A 230 -30.88 -5.67 26.64
N MET A 231 -30.47 -6.25 25.52
CA MET A 231 -29.06 -6.56 25.24
C MET A 231 -28.22 -5.28 25.41
N ARG A 232 -27.33 -5.28 26.42
CA ARG A 232 -26.33 -4.24 26.59
C ARG A 232 -25.32 -4.34 25.44
N ARG A 233 -25.13 -3.27 24.67
CA ARG A 233 -23.91 -3.09 23.84
C ARG A 233 -22.71 -3.19 24.79
N GLY A 234 -21.82 -4.15 24.54
CA GLY A 234 -20.61 -4.34 25.34
C GLY A 234 -19.74 -3.08 25.34
N VAL A 235 -19.17 -2.73 26.49
CA VAL A 235 -18.22 -1.62 26.61
C VAL A 235 -16.96 -1.97 25.80
N PRO A 236 -16.40 -1.08 24.97
CA PRO A 236 -15.17 -1.34 24.23
C PRO A 236 -14.03 -1.71 25.19
N LEU A 237 -13.29 -2.77 24.87
CA LEU A 237 -12.26 -3.35 25.72
C LEU A 237 -10.89 -3.26 25.06
N TYR A 238 -9.85 -2.99 25.86
CA TYR A 238 -8.45 -3.06 25.49
C TYR A 238 -7.68 -3.93 26.48
N ARG A 239 -6.54 -4.51 26.07
CA ARG A 239 -5.79 -5.47 26.89
C ARG A 239 -4.50 -4.85 27.43
N VAL A 240 -4.33 -4.80 28.76
CA VAL A 240 -3.07 -4.43 29.41
C VAL A 240 -2.48 -5.67 30.07
N GLY A 241 -1.46 -6.26 29.44
CA GLY A 241 -0.90 -7.56 29.88
C GLY A 241 -1.94 -8.66 29.75
N SER A 242 -2.19 -9.44 30.81
CA SER A 242 -3.24 -10.48 30.83
C SER A 242 -4.64 -9.96 31.14
N LYS A 243 -4.78 -8.68 31.52
CA LYS A 243 -6.05 -8.10 31.98
C LYS A 243 -6.75 -7.32 30.87
N VAL A 244 -8.01 -7.64 30.65
CA VAL A 244 -8.90 -6.89 29.76
C VAL A 244 -9.50 -5.73 30.55
N ARG A 245 -9.36 -4.50 30.05
CA ARG A 245 -9.85 -3.25 30.64
C ARG A 245 -10.84 -2.57 29.71
N THR A 246 -11.73 -1.77 30.27
CA THR A 246 -12.61 -0.87 29.51
C THR A 246 -11.88 0.44 29.24
N PHE A 247 -12.08 1.05 28.06
CA PHE A 247 -11.64 2.43 27.84
C PHE A 247 -12.18 3.37 28.94
N PRO A 248 -11.44 4.42 29.32
CA PRO A 248 -11.91 5.40 30.31
C PRO A 248 -13.33 5.90 29.97
N ARG A 249 -14.14 6.18 31.00
CA ARG A 249 -15.52 6.65 30.80
C ARG A 249 -15.50 7.93 29.93
N GLY A 250 -16.27 7.93 28.85
CA GLY A 250 -16.34 9.03 27.88
C GLY A 250 -15.44 8.86 26.64
N MET A 251 -14.52 7.89 26.63
CA MET A 251 -13.63 7.61 25.51
C MET A 251 -14.10 6.41 24.70
N THR A 252 -14.59 6.65 23.47
CA THR A 252 -14.88 5.59 22.50
C THR A 252 -13.78 5.60 21.44
N PRO A 253 -13.05 4.49 21.21
CA PRO A 253 -11.98 4.47 20.25
C PRO A 253 -12.50 4.51 18.82
N VAL A 254 -11.79 5.22 17.94
CA VAL A 254 -11.96 5.04 16.50
C VAL A 254 -11.33 3.71 16.11
N LEU A 255 -12.14 2.82 15.54
CA LEU A 255 -11.69 1.51 15.06
C LEU A 255 -11.19 1.63 13.62
N ILE A 256 -10.00 1.07 13.36
CA ILE A 256 -9.38 1.01 12.04
C ILE A 256 -8.95 -0.42 11.75
N ASP A 257 -9.33 -0.95 10.59
CA ASP A 257 -8.80 -2.23 10.10
C ASP A 257 -7.45 -1.99 9.41
N GLY A 258 -6.38 -2.56 9.94
CA GLY A 258 -5.02 -2.49 9.42
C GLY A 258 -4.78 -3.22 8.10
N ARG A 259 -5.82 -3.86 7.53
CA ARG A 259 -5.85 -4.38 6.15
C ARG A 259 -6.35 -3.35 5.14
N THR A 260 -6.89 -2.23 5.60
CA THR A 260 -7.49 -1.22 4.72
C THR A 260 -6.45 -0.70 3.72
N LEU A 261 -6.87 -0.61 2.44
CA LEU A 261 -6.05 -0.14 1.32
C LEU A 261 -4.74 -0.93 1.20
N GLU A 262 -3.60 -0.27 1.38
CA GLU A 262 -2.29 -0.90 1.24
C GLU A 262 -2.02 -1.98 2.32
N GLY A 263 -2.77 -1.94 3.43
CA GLY A 263 -2.59 -2.84 4.56
C GLY A 263 -1.17 -2.79 5.14
N GLY A 264 -0.49 -1.65 5.01
CA GLY A 264 0.93 -1.46 5.27
C GLY A 264 1.24 -0.76 6.60
N GLY A 265 2.51 -0.41 6.79
CA GLY A 265 2.96 0.32 7.98
C GLY A 265 2.56 1.80 8.00
N GLN A 266 2.20 2.37 6.84
CA GLN A 266 1.82 3.79 6.71
C GLN A 266 0.57 4.12 7.52
N LEU A 267 -0.46 3.28 7.43
CA LEU A 267 -1.70 3.42 8.20
C LEU A 267 -1.42 3.48 9.70
N VAL A 268 -0.54 2.61 10.20
CA VAL A 268 -0.17 2.56 11.61
C VAL A 268 0.54 3.83 12.05
N ARG A 269 1.47 4.36 11.22
CA ARG A 269 2.20 5.61 11.53
C ARG A 269 1.26 6.81 11.56
N ASN A 270 0.49 7.02 10.50
CA ASN A 270 -0.41 8.18 10.41
C ASN A 270 -1.51 8.10 11.46
N GLY A 271 -2.08 6.91 11.68
CA GLY A 271 -3.11 6.69 12.69
C GLY A 271 -2.60 6.98 14.09
N ALA A 272 -1.34 6.64 14.39
CA ALA A 272 -0.73 6.92 15.68
C ALA A 272 -0.42 8.40 15.89
N ALA A 273 0.20 9.06 14.91
CA ALA A 273 0.48 10.49 14.99
C ALA A 273 -0.81 11.31 15.15
N LEU A 274 -1.84 11.01 14.37
CA LEU A 274 -3.13 11.69 14.46
C LEU A 274 -3.91 11.36 15.73
N ALA A 275 -3.86 10.12 16.25
CA ALA A 275 -4.45 9.79 17.55
C ALA A 275 -3.85 10.66 18.66
N CYS A 276 -2.53 10.82 18.66
CA CYS A 276 -1.80 11.66 19.60
C CYS A 276 -2.17 13.15 19.43
N LEU A 277 -2.12 13.68 18.22
CA LEU A 277 -2.42 15.09 17.95
C LEU A 277 -3.88 15.41 18.30
N MET A 278 -4.83 14.69 17.71
CA MET A 278 -6.27 14.95 17.89
C MET A 278 -6.77 14.64 19.31
N SER A 279 -5.94 14.02 20.15
CA SER A 279 -6.35 13.48 21.45
C SER A 279 -7.56 12.54 21.36
N VAL A 280 -7.64 11.78 20.27
CA VAL A 280 -8.69 10.78 20.02
C VAL A 280 -8.13 9.37 20.24
N PRO A 281 -8.76 8.52 21.08
CA PRO A 281 -8.35 7.13 21.21
C PRO A 281 -8.54 6.38 19.90
N VAL A 282 -7.54 5.59 19.50
CA VAL A 282 -7.57 4.79 18.26
C VAL A 282 -7.25 3.34 18.57
N GLN A 283 -7.99 2.41 17.98
CA GLN A 283 -7.67 0.98 17.99
C GLN A 283 -7.51 0.49 16.56
N ILE A 284 -6.36 -0.12 16.29
CA ILE A 284 -6.04 -0.71 14.99
C ILE A 284 -6.01 -2.22 15.16
N GLU A 285 -6.85 -2.92 14.40
CA GLU A 285 -6.90 -4.38 14.32
C GLU A 285 -6.23 -4.88 13.04
N ASN A 286 -5.92 -6.17 12.96
CA ASN A 286 -5.28 -6.78 11.78
C ASN A 286 -4.06 -6.00 11.28
N VAL A 287 -3.22 -5.52 12.21
CA VAL A 287 -2.04 -4.71 11.91
C VAL A 287 -1.18 -5.42 10.86
N ARG A 288 -0.98 -4.75 9.71
CA ARG A 288 -0.23 -5.27 8.57
C ARG A 288 -0.75 -6.62 8.04
N GLY A 289 -2.05 -6.88 8.19
CA GLY A 289 -2.67 -8.16 7.85
C GLY A 289 -2.60 -8.54 6.36
N GLY A 290 -2.41 -7.56 5.47
CA GLY A 290 -2.19 -7.78 4.04
C GLY A 290 -0.73 -8.06 3.63
N ARG A 291 0.22 -8.01 4.57
CA ARG A 291 1.65 -8.22 4.27
C ARG A 291 2.08 -9.67 4.55
N GLN A 292 3.10 -10.14 3.83
CA GLN A 292 3.71 -11.46 4.03
C GLN A 292 4.11 -11.74 5.50
N LYS A 293 4.62 -10.70 6.19
CA LYS A 293 4.93 -10.74 7.62
C LYS A 293 3.98 -9.80 8.36
N PRO A 294 2.79 -10.26 8.78
CA PRO A 294 1.82 -9.41 9.48
C PRO A 294 2.28 -9.04 10.89
N GLY A 295 1.54 -8.14 11.52
CA GLY A 295 1.81 -7.61 12.85
C GLY A 295 2.91 -6.54 12.90
N LEU A 296 3.06 -5.95 14.08
CA LEU A 296 4.08 -4.92 14.36
C LEU A 296 5.50 -5.47 14.16
N GLN A 297 6.31 -4.75 13.39
CA GLN A 297 7.76 -4.98 13.32
C GLN A 297 8.49 -4.05 14.29
N ALA A 298 9.78 -4.29 14.53
CA ALA A 298 10.59 -3.49 15.45
C ALA A 298 10.48 -1.98 15.18
N GLN A 299 10.63 -1.56 13.92
CA GLN A 299 10.48 -0.14 13.54
C GLN A 299 9.12 0.46 13.89
N HIS A 300 8.04 -0.33 13.78
CA HIS A 300 6.70 0.15 14.10
C HIS A 300 6.56 0.31 15.61
N LEU A 301 6.99 -0.68 16.39
CA LEU A 301 6.92 -0.62 17.84
C LEU A 301 7.76 0.54 18.40
N THR A 302 8.99 0.73 17.89
CA THR A 302 9.84 1.87 18.27
C THR A 302 9.21 3.20 17.90
N GLY A 303 8.69 3.34 16.68
CA GLY A 303 8.01 4.57 16.23
C GLY A 303 6.76 4.89 17.04
N LEU A 304 5.95 3.87 17.36
CA LEU A 304 4.75 4.01 18.20
C LEU A 304 5.10 4.45 19.62
N ARG A 305 6.12 3.84 20.22
CA ARG A 305 6.60 4.26 21.55
C ARG A 305 7.07 5.71 21.54
N LEU A 306 7.88 6.06 20.54
CA LEU A 306 8.38 7.43 20.37
C LEU A 306 7.24 8.46 20.31
N VAL A 307 6.21 8.25 19.49
CA VAL A 307 5.10 9.20 19.42
C VAL A 307 4.22 9.21 20.66
N THR A 308 4.05 8.07 21.33
CA THR A 308 3.30 8.05 22.59
C THR A 308 4.06 8.75 23.72
N ASP A 309 5.39 8.65 23.75
CA ASP A 309 6.21 9.34 24.74
C ASP A 309 6.24 10.85 24.49
N LEU A 310 6.34 11.27 23.21
CA LEU A 310 6.23 12.68 22.81
C LEU A 310 4.88 13.30 23.20
N ALA A 311 3.78 12.55 23.04
CA ALA A 311 2.43 13.05 23.26
C ALA A 311 1.88 12.81 24.68
N GLY A 312 2.60 12.10 25.55
CA GLY A 312 2.04 11.65 26.83
C GLY A 312 0.88 10.65 26.69
N ALA A 313 0.88 9.87 25.60
CA ALA A 313 -0.11 8.83 25.33
C ALA A 313 0.31 7.46 25.89
N HIS A 314 -0.63 6.53 25.95
CA HIS A 314 -0.38 5.15 26.35
C HIS A 314 -0.59 4.20 25.17
N LEU A 315 0.46 3.49 24.77
CA LEU A 315 0.41 2.41 23.80
C LEU A 315 0.01 1.10 24.48
N VAL A 316 -1.05 0.48 23.96
CA VAL A 316 -1.54 -0.83 24.38
C VAL A 316 -1.31 -1.81 23.23
N CYS A 317 -0.43 -2.78 23.39
CA CYS A 317 -0.26 -3.86 22.42
C CYS A 317 0.47 -5.05 23.05
N ASP A 318 0.38 -6.22 22.41
CA ASP A 318 1.12 -7.43 22.81
C ASP A 318 2.58 -7.42 22.27
N GLY A 319 3.17 -6.22 22.10
CA GLY A 319 4.55 -6.03 21.69
C GLY A 319 4.86 -6.35 20.22
N LEU A 320 6.03 -6.94 19.97
CA LEU A 320 6.47 -7.30 18.63
C LEU A 320 5.52 -8.34 18.02
N ARG A 321 5.16 -8.17 16.75
CA ARG A 321 4.18 -8.97 16.00
C ARG A 321 2.74 -8.86 16.50
N ALA A 322 2.41 -7.90 17.37
CA ALA A 322 1.03 -7.66 17.76
C ALA A 322 0.16 -7.36 16.52
N HIS A 323 -1.01 -8.01 16.47
CA HIS A 323 -2.02 -7.84 15.43
C HIS A 323 -3.06 -6.78 15.79
N THR A 324 -3.10 -6.37 17.06
CA THR A 324 -3.99 -5.33 17.56
C THR A 324 -3.17 -4.37 18.41
N LEU A 325 -3.44 -3.08 18.28
CA LEU A 325 -2.91 -2.05 19.16
C LEU A 325 -3.98 -1.01 19.47
N SER A 326 -3.86 -0.34 20.61
CA SER A 326 -4.63 0.84 20.94
C SER A 326 -3.73 1.96 21.41
N ILE A 327 -4.04 3.18 21.01
CA ILE A 327 -3.38 4.41 21.47
C ILE A 327 -4.42 5.17 22.27
N ILE A 328 -4.06 5.47 23.52
CA ILE A 328 -4.91 6.17 24.46
C ILE A 328 -4.21 7.49 24.82
N PRO A 329 -4.63 8.62 24.23
CA PRO A 329 -4.01 9.93 24.48
C PRO A 329 -4.14 10.38 25.94
N GLN A 330 -3.27 11.31 26.35
CA GLN A 330 -3.35 12.06 27.62
C GLN A 330 -3.36 11.20 28.90
N MET A 331 -2.74 10.02 28.87
CA MET A 331 -2.66 9.13 30.03
C MET A 331 -1.39 9.35 30.87
N LYS A 332 -0.44 10.17 30.37
CA LYS A 332 0.83 10.50 31.01
C LYS A 332 1.20 11.96 30.72
N SER A 333 2.05 12.53 31.56
CA SER A 333 2.80 13.72 31.15
C SER A 333 3.67 13.37 29.95
N PRO A 334 3.74 14.23 28.92
CA PRO A 334 4.75 14.11 27.87
C PRO A 334 6.15 13.95 28.49
N ALA A 335 7.05 13.26 27.79
CA ALA A 335 8.41 13.10 28.25
C ALA A 335 9.03 14.48 28.52
N ASP A 336 9.37 14.74 29.80
CA ASP A 336 10.06 15.95 30.22
C ASP A 336 11.55 15.80 30.00
N ALA A 337 11.91 15.63 28.73
CA ALA A 337 13.28 15.40 28.30
C ALA A 337 13.60 16.30 27.13
N ASN A 338 14.69 17.06 27.27
CA ASN A 338 15.28 17.83 26.17
C ASN A 338 15.66 16.93 24.98
N GLN A 339 15.81 15.63 25.22
CA GLN A 339 16.17 14.64 24.21
C GLN A 339 15.47 13.28 24.44
N ILE A 340 14.95 12.68 23.37
CA ILE A 340 14.37 11.33 23.37
C ILE A 340 15.16 10.43 22.42
N VAL A 341 15.52 9.24 22.89
CA VAL A 341 16.23 8.23 22.09
C VAL A 341 15.24 7.19 21.59
N ALA A 342 15.18 6.98 20.29
CA ALA A 342 14.39 5.94 19.64
C ALA A 342 15.31 4.97 18.90
N ASP A 343 15.52 3.80 19.48
CA ASP A 343 16.40 2.76 18.93
C ASP A 343 15.60 1.57 18.41
N CYS A 344 15.71 1.31 17.11
CA CYS A 344 15.11 0.13 16.46
C CYS A 344 15.80 -1.18 16.89
N GLN A 345 17.04 -1.13 17.40
CA GLN A 345 17.91 -2.26 17.73
C GLN A 345 18.17 -3.23 16.56
N THR A 346 17.78 -2.81 15.35
CA THR A 346 17.75 -3.58 14.11
C THR A 346 17.97 -2.61 12.95
N ALA A 347 18.00 -3.10 11.70
CA ALA A 347 17.97 -2.28 10.49
C ALA A 347 16.59 -1.60 10.21
N GLY A 348 15.75 -1.37 11.22
CA GLY A 348 14.51 -0.61 11.08
C GLY A 348 14.79 0.84 10.68
N SER A 349 14.05 1.39 9.71
CA SER A 349 14.36 2.67 9.09
C SER A 349 14.22 3.86 10.07
N ILE A 350 15.28 4.64 10.22
CA ILE A 350 15.26 5.91 10.98
C ILE A 350 14.41 6.97 10.29
N SER A 351 14.34 6.96 8.95
CA SER A 351 13.49 7.86 8.18
C SER A 351 12.00 7.67 8.52
N LEU A 352 11.58 6.41 8.70
CA LEU A 352 10.20 6.09 9.11
C LEU A 352 9.92 6.45 10.57
N LEU A 353 10.93 6.43 11.46
CA LEU A 353 10.81 6.97 12.82
C LEU A 353 10.61 8.49 12.78
N LEU A 354 11.36 9.19 11.92
CA LEU A 354 11.17 10.64 11.74
C LEU A 354 9.77 10.94 11.19
N GLN A 355 9.30 10.23 10.16
CA GLN A 355 7.98 10.48 9.57
C GLN A 355 6.84 10.37 10.58
N VAL A 356 6.88 9.38 11.49
CA VAL A 356 5.83 9.24 12.52
C VAL A 356 5.98 10.28 13.63
N ALA A 357 7.21 10.66 13.99
CA ALA A 357 7.49 11.57 15.10
C ALA A 357 7.34 13.05 14.73
N LEU A 358 7.70 13.44 13.51
CA LEU A 358 7.82 14.83 13.11
C LEU A 358 6.53 15.63 13.32
N PRO A 359 5.32 15.17 12.91
CA PRO A 359 4.10 15.92 13.15
C PRO A 359 3.83 16.12 14.65
N VAL A 360 4.05 15.09 15.47
CA VAL A 360 3.84 15.17 16.92
C VAL A 360 4.85 16.11 17.59
N ALA A 361 6.11 16.07 17.17
CA ALA A 361 7.17 16.91 17.71
C ALA A 361 6.98 18.40 17.33
N MET A 362 6.50 18.68 16.11
CA MET A 362 6.22 20.04 15.62
C MET A 362 5.14 20.77 16.42
N PHE A 363 4.12 20.03 16.86
CA PHE A 363 2.99 20.56 17.65
C PHE A 363 3.09 20.22 19.14
N GLY A 364 4.26 19.78 19.60
CA GLY A 364 4.51 19.49 21.01
C GLY A 364 4.48 20.74 21.89
N ARG A 365 4.50 20.55 23.21
CA ARG A 365 4.54 21.66 24.18
C ARG A 365 5.93 22.29 24.35
N GLN A 366 6.97 21.52 24.06
CA GLN A 366 8.36 21.96 24.16
C GLN A 366 9.17 21.43 22.99
N GLN A 367 10.23 22.15 22.65
CA GLN A 367 11.20 21.68 21.68
C GLN A 367 11.90 20.42 22.21
N VAL A 368 11.96 19.37 21.38
CA VAL A 368 12.60 18.10 21.74
C VAL A 368 13.65 17.73 20.70
N GLY A 369 14.82 17.31 21.17
CA GLY A 369 15.82 16.63 20.36
C GLY A 369 15.49 15.13 20.22
N LEU A 370 15.59 14.59 19.01
CA LEU A 370 15.38 13.18 18.72
C LEU A 370 16.71 12.53 18.34
N VAL A 371 17.05 11.43 18.99
CA VAL A 371 18.17 10.58 18.59
C VAL A 371 17.60 9.30 18.01
N LEU A 372 17.59 9.20 16.69
CA LEU A 372 16.98 8.09 15.96
C LEU A 372 18.05 7.09 15.57
N LYS A 373 17.92 5.84 16.03
CA LYS A 373 18.90 4.77 15.79
C LYS A 373 18.28 3.58 15.03
N GLY A 374 18.97 3.10 13.99
CA GLY A 374 18.46 2.05 13.11
C GLY A 374 19.16 1.97 11.75
N GLY A 375 18.43 1.67 10.69
CA GLY A 375 18.94 1.73 9.31
C GLY A 375 18.77 3.13 8.72
N SER A 376 19.84 3.72 8.18
CA SER A 376 19.81 5.01 7.46
C SER A 376 19.52 4.83 5.97
N ASN A 377 20.07 3.78 5.36
CA ASN A 377 19.90 3.46 3.94
C ASN A 377 19.57 1.96 3.85
N VAL A 378 18.26 1.66 3.91
CA VAL A 378 17.73 0.29 3.93
C VAL A 378 16.64 0.14 2.89
N SER A 379 16.43 -1.09 2.40
CA SER A 379 15.40 -1.39 1.43
C SER A 379 13.99 -1.12 1.97
N MET A 380 13.04 -0.84 1.07
CA MET A 380 11.62 -0.62 1.37
C MET A 380 11.33 0.54 2.33
N ALA A 381 12.20 1.54 2.38
CA ALA A 381 12.01 2.79 3.11
C ALA A 381 12.79 3.93 2.44
N PRO A 382 12.40 5.21 2.68
CA PRO A 382 13.21 6.34 2.24
C PRO A 382 14.60 6.29 2.86
N GLN A 383 15.61 6.49 2.03
CA GLN A 383 16.98 6.72 2.50
C GLN A 383 17.01 8.01 3.32
N TRP A 384 17.92 8.10 4.30
CA TRP A 384 18.03 9.33 5.09
C TRP A 384 18.32 10.56 4.22
N ASP A 385 19.14 10.37 3.18
CA ASP A 385 19.51 11.42 2.24
C ASP A 385 18.29 12.01 1.52
N TYR A 386 17.27 11.18 1.21
CA TYR A 386 15.99 11.66 0.68
C TYR A 386 15.29 12.57 1.70
N MET A 387 15.34 12.21 2.98
CA MET A 387 14.77 13.05 4.03
C MET A 387 15.50 14.40 4.10
N ALA A 388 16.83 14.39 4.06
CA ALA A 388 17.66 15.58 4.20
C ALA A 388 17.62 16.51 2.97
N ASP A 389 17.52 15.96 1.76
CA ASP A 389 17.65 16.73 0.52
C ASP A 389 16.32 17.05 -0.16
N VAL A 390 15.26 16.28 0.15
CA VAL A 390 13.95 16.41 -0.53
C VAL A 390 12.86 16.76 0.48
N PHE A 391 12.59 15.88 1.44
CA PHE A 391 11.46 16.03 2.35
C PHE A 391 11.61 17.22 3.30
N LEU A 392 12.70 17.29 4.09
CA LEU A 392 12.90 18.37 5.06
C LEU A 392 13.05 19.75 4.39
N PRO A 393 13.76 19.91 3.25
CA PRO A 393 13.76 21.16 2.50
C PRO A 393 12.37 21.54 1.99
N THR A 394 11.55 20.57 1.58
CA THR A 394 10.15 20.82 1.19
C THR A 394 9.32 21.29 2.38
N ILE A 395 9.43 20.63 3.55
CA ILE A 395 8.76 21.04 4.79
C ILE A 395 9.16 22.46 5.19
N ARG A 396 10.46 22.79 5.11
CA ARG A 396 10.96 24.16 5.35
C ARG A 396 10.34 25.16 4.39
N ARG A 397 10.33 24.87 3.09
CA ARG A 397 9.82 25.81 2.07
C ARG A 397 8.32 26.05 2.21
N LEU A 398 7.54 24.98 2.42
CA LEU A 398 6.08 25.06 2.45
C LEU A 398 5.56 25.64 3.77
N PHE A 399 6.23 25.35 4.89
CA PHE A 399 5.69 25.62 6.22
C PHE A 399 6.59 26.47 7.11
N ASP A 400 7.76 26.89 6.64
CA ASP A 400 8.76 27.64 7.41
C ASP A 400 9.34 26.84 8.62
N VAL A 401 9.26 25.51 8.57
CA VAL A 401 9.68 24.63 9.66
C VAL A 401 11.12 24.16 9.44
N HIS A 402 12.02 24.71 10.24
CA HIS A 402 13.46 24.51 10.13
C HIS A 402 13.96 23.33 10.97
N VAL A 403 13.63 22.10 10.54
CA VAL A 403 14.17 20.89 11.17
C VAL A 403 15.68 20.82 10.96
N ARG A 404 16.46 20.80 12.04
CA ARG A 404 17.92 20.59 11.96
C ARG A 404 18.20 19.12 12.15
N SER A 405 19.11 18.57 11.35
CA SER A 405 19.50 17.17 11.48
C SER A 405 20.98 16.94 11.17
N SER A 406 21.59 16.00 11.85
CA SER A 406 22.99 15.60 11.66
C SER A 406 23.13 14.09 11.57
N MET A 407 23.67 13.59 10.46
CA MET A 407 24.03 12.18 10.31
C MET A 407 25.28 11.90 11.15
N VAL A 408 25.10 11.28 12.32
CA VAL A 408 26.21 10.91 13.21
C VAL A 408 26.91 9.66 12.68
N ARG A 409 26.12 8.68 12.22
CA ARG A 409 26.67 7.43 11.68
C ARG A 409 25.67 6.76 10.74
N ARG A 410 26.14 6.27 9.59
CA ARG A 410 25.30 5.47 8.69
C ARG A 410 25.02 4.07 9.26
N GLY A 411 23.84 3.56 8.93
CA GLY A 411 23.34 2.25 9.36
C GLY A 411 22.82 1.44 8.20
N PHE A 412 23.37 0.26 8.00
CA PHE A 412 23.03 -0.62 6.88
C PHE A 412 22.53 -1.98 7.38
N TYR A 413 21.79 -2.69 6.54
CA TYR A 413 21.39 -4.06 6.81
C TYR A 413 22.62 -4.97 7.04
N PRO A 414 22.54 -6.02 7.89
CA PRO A 414 21.40 -6.45 8.71
C PRO A 414 21.29 -5.78 10.08
N ARG A 415 22.36 -5.18 10.59
CA ARG A 415 22.40 -4.71 11.98
C ARG A 415 21.77 -3.33 12.15
N GLY A 416 21.72 -2.52 11.09
CA GLY A 416 21.36 -1.11 11.17
C GLY A 416 22.45 -0.35 11.93
N GLN A 417 22.10 0.07 13.15
CA GLN A 417 22.95 0.84 14.06
C GLN A 417 23.27 2.27 13.63
N GLY A 418 22.84 2.76 12.48
CA GLY A 418 22.97 4.17 12.11
C GLY A 418 22.30 5.07 13.15
N GLN A 419 22.76 6.30 13.23
CA GLN A 419 22.26 7.31 14.14
C GLN A 419 22.15 8.65 13.41
N VAL A 420 21.00 9.28 13.56
CA VAL A 420 20.79 10.69 13.22
C VAL A 420 20.26 11.42 14.44
N ASP A 421 20.83 12.59 14.69
CA ASP A 421 20.34 13.52 15.70
C ASP A 421 19.50 14.59 15.01
N VAL A 422 18.28 14.82 15.48
CA VAL A 422 17.30 15.73 14.89
C VAL A 422 16.80 16.70 15.94
N ALA A 423 16.77 18.00 15.64
CA ALA A 423 16.14 19.01 16.45
C ALA A 423 14.95 19.59 15.68
N VAL A 424 13.75 19.37 16.22
CA VAL A 424 12.50 19.83 15.61
C VAL A 424 12.08 21.13 16.29
N PRO A 425 11.90 22.25 15.56
CA PRO A 425 11.34 23.47 16.13
C PRO A 425 9.83 23.31 16.35
N LEU A 426 9.30 24.05 17.32
CA LEU A 426 7.85 24.19 17.49
C LEU A 426 7.28 25.09 16.39
N VAL A 427 6.07 24.79 15.92
CA VAL A 427 5.38 25.60 14.92
C VAL A 427 4.85 26.89 15.57
N GLY A 428 5.40 28.04 15.15
CA GLY A 428 4.89 29.41 15.28
C GLY A 428 4.05 29.77 16.52
N ASN A 429 4.62 29.79 17.72
CA ASN A 429 3.93 30.15 18.97
C ASN A 429 2.58 29.43 19.17
N GLY A 430 2.40 28.22 18.63
CA GLY A 430 1.15 27.45 18.72
C GLY A 430 0.15 27.64 17.57
N GLY A 431 0.47 28.44 16.55
CA GLY A 431 -0.35 28.62 15.36
C GLY A 431 -0.35 27.42 14.40
N PRO A 432 -1.29 27.38 13.42
CA PRO A 432 -1.39 26.28 12.48
C PRO A 432 -0.36 26.40 11.36
N LEU A 433 -0.11 25.28 10.68
CA LEU A 433 0.60 25.33 9.38
C LEU A 433 -0.27 26.10 8.39
N LYS A 434 0.35 26.88 7.49
CA LYS A 434 -0.39 27.54 6.41
C LYS A 434 -0.60 26.57 5.25
N ALA A 435 -1.76 26.62 4.62
CA ALA A 435 -1.98 25.92 3.36
C ALA A 435 -1.01 26.39 2.27
N PHE A 436 -0.73 25.51 1.32
CA PHE A 436 0.19 25.78 0.22
C PHE A 436 -0.40 25.43 -1.15
N THR A 437 0.10 26.04 -2.20
CA THR A 437 -0.24 25.70 -3.59
C THR A 437 1.02 25.28 -4.33
N MET A 438 1.08 24.02 -4.74
CA MET A 438 2.19 23.44 -5.48
C MET A 438 1.66 22.67 -6.69
N VAL A 439 1.15 23.44 -7.66
CA VAL A 439 0.55 22.94 -8.91
C VAL A 439 1.35 23.32 -10.15
N LYS A 440 2.43 24.09 -9.99
CA LYS A 440 3.36 24.44 -11.05
C LYS A 440 4.75 23.93 -10.66
N ARG A 441 5.31 23.07 -11.49
CA ARG A 441 6.68 22.58 -11.31
C ARG A 441 7.70 23.63 -11.74
N GLY A 442 7.42 24.32 -12.84
CA GLY A 442 8.42 25.16 -13.53
C GLY A 442 9.46 24.32 -14.26
N ASP A 443 10.52 25.00 -14.70
CA ASP A 443 11.62 24.42 -15.46
C ASP A 443 12.67 23.83 -14.53
N VAL A 444 13.34 22.76 -14.96
CA VAL A 444 14.49 22.20 -14.23
C VAL A 444 15.65 23.19 -14.30
N THR A 445 16.29 23.49 -13.17
CA THR A 445 17.42 24.42 -13.07
C THR A 445 18.75 23.70 -12.89
N LYS A 446 18.76 22.57 -12.17
CA LYS A 446 19.92 21.71 -11.95
C LYS A 446 19.52 20.30 -11.52
N ILE A 447 20.43 19.36 -11.68
CA ILE A 447 20.34 18.01 -11.11
C ILE A 447 21.40 17.86 -10.01
N ALA A 448 20.97 17.63 -8.78
CA ALA A 448 21.86 17.26 -7.68
C ALA A 448 21.85 15.73 -7.52
N VAL A 449 23.02 15.12 -7.53
CA VAL A 449 23.20 13.68 -7.39
C VAL A 449 23.93 13.41 -6.08
N ARG A 450 23.34 12.59 -5.21
CA ARG A 450 24.00 12.05 -4.04
C ARG A 450 24.24 10.56 -4.20
N ILE A 451 25.48 10.15 -4.06
CA ILE A 451 25.94 8.77 -4.15
C ILE A 451 26.38 8.33 -2.76
N ILE A 452 25.85 7.20 -2.29
CA ILE A 452 26.23 6.58 -1.02
C ILE A 452 26.90 5.26 -1.33
N VAL A 453 28.14 5.09 -0.90
CA VAL A 453 28.87 3.83 -1.06
C VAL A 453 29.33 3.33 0.30
N SER A 454 28.98 2.09 0.59
CA SER A 454 29.50 1.35 1.71
C SER A 454 29.95 -0.03 1.26
N SER A 455 31.13 -0.46 1.70
CA SER A 455 31.66 -1.75 1.28
C SER A 455 32.67 -2.30 2.26
N VAL A 456 32.65 -3.62 2.42
CA VAL A 456 33.60 -4.37 3.26
C VAL A 456 34.72 -5.00 2.41
N LYS A 457 34.50 -5.16 1.10
CA LYS A 457 35.38 -5.94 0.20
C LYS A 457 35.97 -5.15 -0.97
N HIS A 458 35.29 -4.10 -1.40
CA HIS A 458 35.73 -3.29 -2.53
C HIS A 458 36.45 -2.05 -2.04
N ARG A 459 37.41 -1.55 -2.83
CA ARG A 459 37.95 -0.21 -2.60
C ARG A 459 36.85 0.80 -2.86
N LEU A 460 36.47 1.55 -1.83
CA LEU A 460 35.38 2.52 -1.90
C LEU A 460 35.57 3.57 -3.01
N PRO A 461 36.79 4.13 -3.24
CA PRO A 461 36.99 5.10 -4.31
C PRO A 461 36.69 4.54 -5.70
N ASP A 462 37.15 3.32 -6.00
CA ASP A 462 36.94 2.69 -7.32
C ASP A 462 35.45 2.42 -7.57
N LEU A 463 34.75 1.89 -6.56
CA LEU A 463 33.31 1.62 -6.64
C LEU A 463 32.49 2.90 -6.77
N SER A 464 32.91 3.97 -6.08
CA SER A 464 32.29 5.28 -6.19
C SER A 464 32.54 5.93 -7.55
N ALA A 465 33.77 5.88 -8.07
CA ALA A 465 34.10 6.42 -9.38
C ALA A 465 33.29 5.73 -10.48
N GLN A 466 33.23 4.39 -10.45
CA GLN A 466 32.38 3.63 -11.35
C GLN A 466 30.92 4.09 -11.28
N LEU A 467 30.37 4.23 -10.07
CA LEU A 467 28.97 4.63 -9.91
C LEU A 467 28.71 6.07 -10.38
N VAL A 468 29.67 6.99 -10.18
CA VAL A 468 29.61 8.36 -10.73
C VAL A 468 29.55 8.31 -12.25
N ASP A 469 30.46 7.57 -12.88
CA ASP A 469 30.52 7.42 -14.34
C ASP A 469 29.23 6.81 -14.89
N ASP A 470 28.72 5.74 -14.25
CA ASP A 470 27.47 5.09 -14.63
C ASP A 470 26.27 6.05 -14.53
N VAL A 471 26.19 6.87 -13.46
CA VAL A 471 25.11 7.86 -13.31
C VAL A 471 25.21 8.96 -14.36
N LEU A 472 26.40 9.55 -14.57
CA LEU A 472 26.60 10.58 -15.58
C LEU A 472 26.28 10.08 -16.98
N HIS A 473 26.68 8.83 -17.29
CA HIS A 473 26.35 8.19 -18.56
C HIS A 473 24.84 7.99 -18.73
N GLU A 474 24.13 7.51 -17.70
CA GLU A 474 22.69 7.34 -17.75
C GLU A 474 21.93 8.67 -17.83
N LEU A 475 22.40 9.73 -17.15
CA LEU A 475 21.83 11.09 -17.27
C LEU A 475 22.00 11.64 -18.70
N GLN A 476 23.16 11.43 -19.32
CA GLN A 476 23.39 11.81 -20.71
C GLN A 476 22.48 11.02 -21.66
N ARG A 477 22.34 9.71 -21.43
CA ARG A 477 21.47 8.80 -22.21
C ARG A 477 19.98 9.11 -22.05
N ALA A 478 19.57 9.70 -20.92
CA ALA A 478 18.19 10.08 -20.67
C ALA A 478 17.68 11.13 -21.66
N GLY A 479 18.58 11.94 -22.24
CA GLY A 479 18.28 12.91 -23.29
C GLY A 479 17.61 14.19 -22.77
N ALA A 480 16.85 14.85 -23.66
CA ALA A 480 16.29 16.20 -23.46
C ALA A 480 15.64 16.52 -22.10
N PRO A 481 14.93 15.61 -21.38
CA PRO A 481 14.39 15.97 -20.07
C PRO A 481 15.47 16.21 -18.99
N ILE A 482 16.73 15.83 -19.22
CA ILE A 482 17.78 15.84 -18.19
C ILE A 482 19.13 16.34 -18.72
N SER A 483 19.55 15.93 -19.93
CA SER A 483 20.95 15.95 -20.38
C SER A 483 21.58 17.34 -20.58
N HIS A 484 20.82 18.43 -20.47
CA HIS A 484 21.29 19.80 -20.72
C HIS A 484 21.46 20.62 -19.44
N TYR A 485 21.08 20.09 -18.28
CA TYR A 485 21.13 20.81 -17.02
C TYR A 485 22.47 20.60 -16.31
N PRO A 486 22.94 21.59 -15.53
CA PRO A 486 24.13 21.41 -14.70
C PRO A 486 23.90 20.26 -13.70
N VAL A 487 24.88 19.36 -13.61
CA VAL A 487 24.87 18.22 -12.71
C VAL A 487 25.91 18.43 -11.60
N GLU A 488 25.46 18.42 -10.36
CA GLU A 488 26.31 18.45 -9.17
C GLU A 488 26.34 17.05 -8.56
N VAL A 489 27.51 16.49 -8.29
CA VAL A 489 27.64 15.13 -7.73
C VAL A 489 28.37 15.18 -6.40
N GLU A 490 27.72 14.67 -5.36
CA GLU A 490 28.29 14.47 -4.03
C GLU A 490 28.39 12.98 -3.72
N THR A 491 29.55 12.54 -3.23
CA THR A 491 29.78 11.14 -2.84
C THR A 491 30.02 11.04 -1.34
N ASP A 492 29.28 10.16 -0.68
CA ASP A 492 29.47 9.78 0.72
C ASP A 492 30.03 8.36 0.77
N LEU A 493 31.29 8.26 1.20
CA LEU A 493 31.98 6.99 1.39
C LEU A 493 31.96 6.63 2.88
N SER A 494 31.28 5.54 3.20
CA SER A 494 31.20 5.02 4.56
C SER A 494 31.79 3.63 4.66
N THR A 495 32.67 3.40 5.63
CA THR A 495 33.14 2.04 5.93
C THR A 495 32.10 1.34 6.79
N ALA A 496 31.54 0.24 6.31
CA ALA A 496 30.67 -0.60 7.13
C ALA A 496 31.47 -1.16 8.31
N ALA A 497 30.90 -1.11 9.52
CA ALA A 497 31.58 -1.53 10.73
C ALA A 497 31.74 -3.07 10.78
N ALA A 498 32.95 -3.56 10.50
CA ALA A 498 33.37 -4.96 10.68
C ALA A 498 32.61 -6.03 9.86
N ALA A 499 33.09 -7.28 9.99
CA ALA A 499 32.54 -8.45 9.31
C ALA A 499 31.04 -8.67 9.64
N GLY A 500 30.22 -8.87 8.60
CA GLY A 500 28.80 -9.22 8.73
C GLY A 500 27.80 -8.23 8.11
N TYR A 501 28.25 -7.06 7.66
CA TYR A 501 27.43 -6.09 6.92
C TYR A 501 27.43 -6.36 5.41
N THR A 502 26.35 -5.96 4.73
CA THR A 502 26.30 -5.93 3.26
C THR A 502 27.01 -4.68 2.73
N SER A 503 27.63 -4.81 1.56
CA SER A 503 27.98 -3.64 0.75
C SER A 503 26.69 -2.97 0.27
N VAL A 504 26.71 -1.65 0.22
CA VAL A 504 25.58 -0.81 -0.18
C VAL A 504 26.04 0.18 -1.23
N VAL A 505 25.25 0.33 -2.29
CA VAL A 505 25.32 1.47 -3.19
C VAL A 505 23.94 2.12 -3.26
N GLY A 506 23.89 3.42 -3.06
CA GLY A 506 22.68 4.23 -3.15
C GLY A 506 22.90 5.41 -4.08
N VAL A 507 21.88 5.74 -4.86
CA VAL A 507 21.87 6.91 -5.74
C VAL A 507 20.58 7.67 -5.49
N LEU A 508 20.68 8.98 -5.28
CA LEU A 508 19.56 9.91 -5.35
C LEU A 508 19.90 10.94 -6.42
N ALA A 509 19.06 11.06 -7.44
CA ALA A 509 19.15 12.10 -8.44
C ALA A 509 17.95 13.03 -8.28
N VAL A 510 18.19 14.27 -7.87
CA VAL A 510 17.18 15.25 -7.52
C VAL A 510 17.20 16.39 -8.53
N ALA A 511 16.10 16.57 -9.25
CA ALA A 511 15.87 17.74 -10.08
C ALA A 511 15.36 18.90 -9.22
N HIS A 512 16.10 20.01 -9.25
CA HIS A 512 15.67 21.29 -8.73
C HIS A 512 14.95 22.06 -9.83
N THR A 513 13.91 22.79 -9.47
CA THR A 513 13.06 23.49 -10.44
C THR A 513 12.87 24.96 -10.06
N SER A 514 12.47 25.78 -11.02
CA SER A 514 12.31 27.24 -10.85
C SER A 514 11.23 27.61 -9.82
N GLU A 515 10.22 26.75 -9.61
CA GLU A 515 9.17 26.94 -8.59
C GLU A 515 9.54 26.29 -7.24
N GLY A 516 10.76 25.75 -7.11
CA GLY A 516 11.25 25.15 -5.87
C GLY A 516 10.74 23.73 -5.60
N CYS A 517 10.21 23.04 -6.61
CA CYS A 517 9.93 21.61 -6.52
C CYS A 517 11.24 20.81 -6.54
N LEU A 518 11.29 19.74 -5.74
CA LEU A 518 12.41 18.81 -5.63
C LEU A 518 11.90 17.43 -6.02
N ILE A 519 12.27 16.95 -7.21
CA ILE A 519 11.78 15.69 -7.76
C ILE A 519 12.93 14.69 -7.76
N CYS A 520 12.76 13.58 -7.07
CA CYS A 520 13.83 12.61 -6.88
C CYS A 520 13.53 11.29 -7.59
N GLY A 521 14.52 10.79 -8.32
CA GLY A 521 14.63 9.38 -8.66
C GLY A 521 15.71 8.73 -7.79
N SER A 522 15.43 7.56 -7.23
CA SER A 522 16.34 6.97 -6.24
C SER A 522 16.52 5.47 -6.41
N SER A 523 17.64 4.96 -5.95
CA SER A 523 17.86 3.52 -5.91
C SER A 523 18.76 3.12 -4.75
N LEU A 524 18.59 1.89 -4.30
CA LEU A 524 19.46 1.22 -3.34
C LEU A 524 19.75 -0.18 -3.85
N ARG A 525 21.00 -0.61 -3.72
CA ARG A 525 21.38 -2.02 -3.83
C ARG A 525 22.17 -2.39 -2.58
N GLU A 526 21.78 -3.50 -1.98
CA GLU A 526 22.43 -4.09 -0.82
C GLU A 526 22.78 -5.55 -1.12
N ASP A 527 24.07 -5.89 -1.04
CA ASP A 527 24.55 -7.25 -1.29
C ASP A 527 25.80 -7.54 -0.46
N LYS A 528 26.01 -8.78 -0.04
CA LYS A 528 27.27 -9.24 0.57
C LYS A 528 28.47 -9.12 -0.37
N LYS A 529 28.24 -9.18 -1.70
CA LYS A 529 29.26 -8.98 -2.72
C LYS A 529 28.68 -8.11 -3.84
N MET A 530 29.08 -6.85 -3.87
CA MET A 530 28.59 -5.92 -4.89
C MET A 530 29.14 -6.31 -6.26
N ALA A 531 28.26 -6.80 -7.14
CA ALA A 531 28.64 -7.08 -8.52
C ALA A 531 28.64 -5.78 -9.35
N PRO A 532 29.56 -5.60 -10.32
CA PRO A 532 29.58 -4.42 -11.18
C PRO A 532 28.24 -4.14 -11.87
N ARG A 533 27.52 -5.20 -12.27
CA ARG A 533 26.18 -5.07 -12.86
C ARG A 533 25.17 -4.45 -11.90
N ALA A 534 25.22 -4.77 -10.60
CA ALA A 534 24.31 -4.20 -9.60
C ALA A 534 24.56 -2.69 -9.41
N VAL A 535 25.81 -2.24 -9.53
CA VAL A 535 26.20 -0.82 -9.49
C VAL A 535 25.58 -0.07 -10.67
N ALA A 536 25.76 -0.57 -11.88
CA ALA A 536 25.18 0.00 -13.09
C ALA A 536 23.63 -0.01 -13.06
N GLU A 537 23.02 -1.05 -12.49
CA GLU A 537 21.56 -1.12 -12.30
C GLU A 537 21.06 -0.08 -11.27
N ALA A 538 21.85 0.26 -10.24
CA ALA A 538 21.50 1.32 -9.30
C ALA A 538 21.45 2.67 -10.01
N ALA A 539 22.49 3.02 -10.79
CA ALA A 539 22.52 4.24 -11.59
C ALA A 539 21.33 4.31 -12.57
N ARG A 540 21.14 3.25 -13.35
CA ARG A 540 20.06 3.15 -14.34
C ARG A 540 18.68 3.34 -13.71
N GLN A 541 18.41 2.69 -12.57
CA GLN A 541 17.12 2.78 -11.90
C GLN A 541 16.83 4.20 -11.40
N ALA A 542 17.77 4.84 -10.70
CA ALA A 542 17.57 6.18 -10.15
C ALA A 542 17.32 7.20 -11.27
N VAL A 543 18.08 7.14 -12.36
CA VAL A 543 17.90 8.05 -13.50
C VAL A 543 16.60 7.74 -14.27
N ALA A 544 16.21 6.47 -14.39
CA ALA A 544 14.96 6.09 -15.04
C ALA A 544 13.73 6.58 -14.26
N GLU A 545 13.75 6.47 -12.92
CA GLU A 545 12.70 7.04 -12.06
C GLU A 545 12.62 8.55 -12.22
N LEU A 546 13.75 9.26 -12.15
CA LEU A 546 13.80 10.71 -12.34
C LEU A 546 13.25 11.12 -13.71
N LYS A 547 13.69 10.44 -14.78
CA LYS A 547 13.20 10.69 -16.14
C LYS A 547 11.69 10.50 -16.26
N THR A 548 11.16 9.46 -15.62
CA THR A 548 9.72 9.16 -15.60
C THR A 548 8.92 10.25 -14.89
N MET A 549 9.46 10.83 -13.83
CA MET A 549 8.82 11.98 -13.17
C MET A 549 8.89 13.24 -14.03
N LEU A 550 10.05 13.52 -14.63
CA LEU A 550 10.26 14.71 -15.45
C LEU A 550 9.50 14.70 -16.78
N SER A 551 9.00 13.54 -17.22
CA SER A 551 8.13 13.43 -18.38
C SER A 551 6.67 13.86 -18.15
N THR A 552 6.31 14.21 -16.92
CA THR A 552 4.97 14.69 -16.51
C THR A 552 5.04 16.15 -16.07
N ASP A 553 3.97 16.75 -15.56
CA ASP A 553 3.99 18.08 -14.91
C ASP A 553 3.86 17.99 -13.38
N ALA A 554 4.06 16.79 -12.83
CA ALA A 554 4.04 16.54 -11.40
C ALA A 554 5.05 17.41 -10.65
N CYS A 555 4.62 17.96 -9.52
CA CYS A 555 5.44 18.80 -8.65
C CYS A 555 6.14 18.00 -7.54
N VAL A 556 5.78 16.73 -7.38
CA VAL A 556 6.34 15.78 -6.42
C VAL A 556 6.58 14.43 -7.06
N ASP A 557 7.55 13.69 -6.53
CA ASP A 557 7.66 12.26 -6.77
C ASP A 557 6.62 11.44 -5.98
N ASP A 558 6.51 10.17 -6.34
CA ASP A 558 5.54 9.21 -5.80
C ASP A 558 5.62 9.03 -4.27
N TYR A 559 6.78 9.33 -3.66
CA TYR A 559 7.00 9.21 -2.22
C TYR A 559 6.69 10.52 -1.49
N LEU A 560 7.12 11.67 -2.01
CA LEU A 560 6.84 12.97 -1.39
C LEU A 560 5.33 13.26 -1.39
N GLN A 561 4.62 12.76 -2.42
CA GLN A 561 3.17 12.83 -2.51
C GLN A 561 2.47 12.31 -1.24
N ASP A 562 2.80 11.10 -0.75
CA ASP A 562 2.15 10.54 0.43
C ASP A 562 2.61 11.20 1.74
N GLN A 563 3.86 11.68 1.77
CA GLN A 563 4.47 12.29 2.95
C GLN A 563 3.87 13.67 3.27
N LEU A 564 3.35 14.39 2.28
CA LEU A 564 2.72 15.70 2.47
C LEU A 564 1.26 15.64 2.92
N ILE A 565 0.57 14.51 2.73
CA ILE A 565 -0.88 14.37 3.00
C ILE A 565 -1.26 14.73 4.44
N LEU A 566 -0.48 14.24 5.41
CA LEU A 566 -0.75 14.54 6.82
C LEU A 566 -0.60 16.04 7.12
N PHE A 567 0.40 16.70 6.53
CA PHE A 567 0.62 18.14 6.72
C PHE A 567 -0.45 18.98 6.02
N MET A 568 -0.93 18.56 4.85
CA MET A 568 -2.08 19.19 4.18
C MET A 568 -3.32 19.14 5.08
N ALA A 569 -3.60 18.00 5.72
CA ALA A 569 -4.73 17.85 6.62
C ALA A 569 -4.62 18.74 7.88
N LEU A 570 -3.41 18.96 8.39
CA LEU A 570 -3.16 19.80 9.58
C LEU A 570 -3.12 21.30 9.26
N ALA A 571 -2.87 21.70 8.01
CA ALA A 571 -2.77 23.09 7.62
C ALA A 571 -4.11 23.85 7.70
N GLU A 572 -4.05 25.17 7.86
CA GLU A 572 -5.19 26.08 7.82
C GLU A 572 -5.42 26.56 6.38
N GLY A 573 -6.62 26.32 5.86
CA GLY A 573 -7.02 26.65 4.49
C GLY A 573 -6.96 25.48 3.52
N THR A 574 -7.04 25.77 2.23
CA THR A 574 -7.03 24.76 1.15
C THR A 574 -5.63 24.61 0.56
N SER A 575 -5.03 23.43 0.74
CA SER A 575 -3.75 23.09 0.10
C SER A 575 -3.99 22.38 -1.23
N SER A 576 -3.18 22.66 -2.25
CA SER A 576 -3.27 22.02 -3.57
C SER A 576 -1.90 21.49 -4.01
N LEU A 577 -1.85 20.24 -4.47
CA LEU A 577 -0.63 19.52 -4.82
C LEU A 577 -0.82 18.79 -6.15
N ARG A 578 -0.01 19.10 -7.17
CA ARG A 578 0.00 18.34 -8.43
C ARG A 578 0.98 17.17 -8.35
N CYS A 579 0.51 15.98 -8.69
CA CYS A 579 1.25 14.72 -8.65
C CYS A 579 0.84 13.81 -9.82
N ARG A 580 1.55 12.70 -10.00
CA ARG A 580 1.12 11.61 -10.87
C ARG A 580 -0.07 10.85 -10.25
N GLU A 581 -0.39 9.69 -10.83
CA GLU A 581 -1.38 8.76 -10.27
C GLU A 581 -1.13 8.49 -8.78
N LEU A 582 -2.21 8.52 -8.00
CA LEU A 582 -2.14 8.32 -6.56
C LEU A 582 -1.66 6.93 -6.19
N THR A 583 -0.49 6.88 -5.55
CA THR A 583 0.04 5.67 -4.92
C THR A 583 -0.92 5.13 -3.85
N MET A 584 -0.85 3.84 -3.59
CA MET A 584 -1.62 3.22 -2.48
C MET A 584 -1.26 3.82 -1.12
N HIS A 585 -0.02 4.30 -0.95
CA HIS A 585 0.42 5.02 0.25
C HIS A 585 -0.29 6.37 0.38
N THR A 586 -0.40 7.13 -0.72
CA THR A 586 -1.13 8.41 -0.75
C THR A 586 -2.61 8.21 -0.41
N ARG A 587 -3.27 7.23 -1.06
CA ARG A 587 -4.67 6.88 -0.77
C ARG A 587 -4.89 6.50 0.68
N THR A 588 -3.95 5.73 1.25
CA THR A 588 -3.98 5.34 2.67
C THR A 588 -3.81 6.54 3.59
N GLY A 589 -2.91 7.47 3.25
CA GLY A 589 -2.73 8.73 3.97
C GLY A 589 -4.03 9.55 4.02
N ILE A 590 -4.68 9.72 2.86
CA ILE A 590 -5.94 10.46 2.73
C ILE A 590 -7.02 9.82 3.61
N PHE A 591 -7.22 8.50 3.45
CA PHE A 591 -8.21 7.76 4.24
C PHE A 591 -8.04 7.94 5.75
N VAL A 592 -6.81 7.81 6.26
CA VAL A 592 -6.55 7.94 7.70
C VAL A 592 -6.77 9.38 8.17
N CYS A 593 -6.38 10.38 7.39
CA CYS A 593 -6.62 11.79 7.72
C CYS A 593 -8.11 12.10 7.78
N GLU A 594 -8.90 11.71 6.78
CA GLU A 594 -10.36 11.95 6.77
C GLU A 594 -11.10 11.15 7.85
N LYS A 595 -10.54 10.00 8.27
CA LYS A 595 -11.13 9.17 9.32
C LYS A 595 -10.93 9.76 10.72
N LEU A 596 -9.80 10.41 10.96
CA LEU A 596 -9.39 10.90 12.28
C LEU A 596 -9.51 12.42 12.44
N THR A 597 -9.77 13.15 11.36
CA THR A 597 -9.88 14.61 11.36
C THR A 597 -11.11 15.05 10.56
N SER A 598 -11.43 16.35 10.62
CA SER A 598 -12.45 16.96 9.75
C SER A 598 -11.93 17.36 8.37
N ALA A 599 -10.67 17.08 8.04
CA ALA A 599 -10.11 17.41 6.73
C ALA A 599 -10.90 16.70 5.61
N ARG A 600 -10.89 17.33 4.43
CA ARG A 600 -11.56 16.81 3.23
C ARG A 600 -10.60 16.85 2.06
N PHE A 601 -10.42 15.72 1.40
CA PHE A 601 -9.57 15.62 0.22
C PHE A 601 -10.42 15.52 -1.05
N ARG A 602 -9.98 16.20 -2.11
CA ARG A 602 -10.48 16.04 -3.47
C ARG A 602 -9.32 15.68 -4.39
N VAL A 603 -9.56 14.77 -5.31
CA VAL A 603 -8.57 14.36 -6.32
C VAL A 603 -9.16 14.70 -7.68
N ILE A 604 -8.54 15.68 -8.34
CA ILE A 604 -9.04 16.27 -9.59
C ILE A 604 -8.08 15.84 -10.71
N PRO A 605 -8.55 15.10 -11.73
CA PRO A 605 -7.74 14.81 -12.91
C PRO A 605 -7.36 16.10 -13.64
N ASP A 606 -6.11 16.20 -14.07
CA ASP A 606 -5.57 17.36 -14.80
C ASP A 606 -4.59 16.89 -15.88
N GLY A 607 -5.09 16.67 -17.09
CA GLY A 607 -4.31 16.06 -18.17
C GLY A 607 -3.94 14.60 -17.86
N SER A 608 -2.64 14.29 -17.88
CA SER A 608 -2.08 12.99 -17.46
C SER A 608 -1.87 12.88 -15.94
N ASP A 609 -2.04 13.97 -15.22
CA ASP A 609 -1.65 14.14 -13.83
C ASP A 609 -2.91 14.34 -12.95
N PHE A 610 -2.71 14.51 -11.65
CA PHE A 610 -3.77 14.74 -10.69
C PHE A 610 -3.42 15.92 -9.78
N ILE A 611 -4.43 16.69 -9.40
CA ILE A 611 -4.34 17.68 -8.33
C ILE A 611 -5.06 17.13 -7.10
N ILE A 612 -4.32 16.98 -6.02
CA ILE A 612 -4.86 16.71 -4.70
C ILE A 612 -5.14 18.05 -4.03
N GLU A 613 -6.40 18.32 -3.73
CA GLU A 613 -6.80 19.41 -2.85
C GLU A 613 -7.15 18.89 -1.47
N CYS A 614 -6.81 19.65 -0.43
CA CYS A 614 -7.21 19.35 0.94
C CYS A 614 -7.68 20.61 1.64
N ASP A 615 -8.92 20.61 2.11
CA ASP A 615 -9.39 21.60 3.08
C ASP A 615 -8.91 21.14 4.46
N GLY A 616 -7.82 21.73 4.93
CA GLY A 616 -7.15 21.35 6.18
C GLY A 616 -7.85 21.92 7.42
N ILE A 617 -7.60 21.29 8.57
CA ILE A 617 -8.30 21.59 9.83
C ILE A 617 -7.75 22.80 10.57
N GLY A 618 -6.61 23.36 10.13
CA GLY A 618 -5.91 24.43 10.84
C GLY A 618 -5.55 24.03 12.27
N TRP A 619 -4.89 22.87 12.42
CA TRP A 619 -4.56 22.31 13.73
C TRP A 619 -3.61 23.24 14.50
N LYS A 620 -3.93 23.47 15.77
CA LYS A 620 -3.15 24.31 16.70
C LYS A 620 -2.90 23.51 17.98
N THR A 621 -1.77 23.75 18.63
CA THR A 621 -1.51 23.14 19.94
C THR A 621 -2.50 23.73 20.95
N PRO A 622 -3.29 22.91 21.67
CA PRO A 622 -4.20 23.42 22.69
C PRO A 622 -3.42 24.15 23.79
N GLU A 623 -3.97 25.28 24.26
CA GLU A 623 -3.42 26.10 25.37
C GLU A 623 -3.28 25.32 26.69
#